data_AF-A0A9N9NQP2-F1
#
_entry.id   AF-A0A9N9NQP2-F1
#
_cell.length_a   1.000
_cell.length_b   1.000
_cell.length_c   1.000
_cell.angle_alpha   90.00
_cell.angle_beta   90.00
_cell.angle_gamma   90.00
#
_symmetry.space_group_name_H-M   'P 1'
#
loop_
_entity.id
_entity.type
_entity.pdbx_description
1 polymer ?
#
loop_
_entity_poly.entity_id
_entity_poly.type
_entity_poly.pdbx_seq_one_letter_code
_entity_poly.pdbx_strand_id
1 'polypeptide(L)' 'IINGERETKIKGTPIEYSNLYERCWKYEPDERPSIQDVVSTLKTVISKQSEIE' A
#
# COMPACT_ATOMS: atom_id res chain seq x y z
N ILE A 1 -10.78 0.20 15.35
CA ILE A 1 -10.35 -1.14 14.88
C ILE A 1 -10.71 -2.12 15.97
N ILE A 2 -11.64 -3.04 15.70
CA ILE A 2 -11.98 -4.11 16.63
C ILE A 2 -10.96 -5.23 16.34
N ASN A 3 -10.27 -5.74 17.37
CA ASN A 3 -9.33 -6.88 17.29
C ASN A 3 -8.14 -6.77 16.31
N GLY A 4 -7.79 -5.58 15.83
CA GLY A 4 -6.65 -5.41 14.93
C GLY A 4 -6.88 -5.86 13.48
N GLU A 5 -8.06 -6.40 13.15
CA GLU A 5 -8.34 -6.98 11.82
C GLU A 5 -8.27 -5.93 10.69
N ARG A 6 -7.86 -6.39 9.51
CA ARG A 6 -7.77 -5.64 8.24
C ARG A 6 -8.29 -6.50 7.11
N GLU A 7 -8.58 -5.88 5.98
CA GLU A 7 -8.96 -6.58 4.77
C GLU A 7 -7.89 -7.57 4.31
N THR A 8 -8.34 -8.62 3.61
CA THR A 8 -7.46 -9.53 2.89
C THR A 8 -7.11 -8.96 1.52
N LYS A 9 -5.93 -9.31 1.00
CA LYS A 9 -5.51 -8.87 -0.35
C LYS A 9 -6.49 -9.38 -1.41
N ILE A 10 -7.04 -8.47 -2.21
CA ILE A 10 -7.92 -8.83 -3.33
C ILE A 10 -7.07 -9.40 -4.47
N LYS A 11 -7.45 -10.57 -4.99
CA LYS A 11 -6.76 -11.21 -6.13
C LYS A 11 -6.73 -10.27 -7.34
N GLY A 12 -5.56 -10.13 -7.95
CA GLY A 12 -5.33 -9.24 -9.10
C GLY A 12 -4.93 -7.81 -8.72
N THR A 13 -4.92 -7.47 -7.43
CA THR A 13 -4.35 -6.21 -6.96
C THR A 13 -2.83 -6.22 -7.15
N PRO A 14 -2.21 -5.13 -7.64
CA PRO A 14 -0.77 -5.01 -7.69
C PRO A 14 -0.13 -5.30 -6.34
N ILE A 15 0.94 -6.09 -6.33
CA ILE A 15 1.63 -6.50 -5.10
C ILE A 15 2.18 -5.27 -4.39
N GLU A 16 2.74 -4.32 -5.13
CA GLU A 16 3.29 -3.07 -4.59
C GLU A 16 2.21 -2.20 -3.94
N TYR A 17 1.02 -2.11 -4.53
CA TYR A 17 -0.11 -1.40 -3.91
C TYR A 17 -0.55 -2.09 -2.63
N SER A 18 -0.59 -3.43 -2.64
CA SER A 18 -0.97 -4.21 -1.46
C SER A 18 0.01 -4.03 -0.31
N ASN A 19 1.31 -4.08 -0.61
CA ASN A 19 2.34 -3.87 0.39
C ASN A 19 2.33 -2.43 0.93
N LEU A 20 1.93 -1.46 0.12
CA LEU A 20 1.82 -0.06 0.55
C LEU A 20 0.74 0.11 1.63
N TYR A 21 -0.49 -0.36 1.38
CA TYR A 21 -1.54 -0.19 2.39
C TYR A 21 -1.27 -1.00 3.66
N GLU A 22 -0.60 -2.15 3.56
CA GLU A 22 -0.18 -2.92 4.74
C GLU A 22 0.79 -2.13 5.62
N ARG A 23 1.74 -1.42 5.00
CA ARG A 23 2.65 -0.51 5.70
C ARG A 23 1.91 0.67 6.33
N CYS A 24 0.90 1.22 5.65
CA CYS A 24 0.06 2.29 6.20
C CYS A 24 -0.73 1.86 7.45
N TRP A 25 -1.02 0.56 7.60
CA TRP A 25 -1.78 0.03 8.73
C TRP A 25 -0.93 -0.54 9.86
N LYS A 26 0.39 -0.35 9.83
CA LYS A 26 1.25 -0.74 10.95
C LYS A 26 0.71 -0.18 12.25
N TYR A 27 0.68 -1.03 13.27
CA TYR A 27 0.13 -0.67 14.58
C TYR A 27 0.90 0.51 15.16
N GLU A 28 2.23 0.38 15.22
CA GLU A 28 3.14 1.43 15.63
C GLU A 28 3.11 2.61 14.64
N PRO A 29 2.74 3.83 15.10
CA PRO A 29 2.66 5.01 14.24
C PRO A 29 3.97 5.34 13.51
N ASP A 30 5.10 5.15 14.18
CA ASP A 30 6.42 5.48 13.64
C ASP A 30 6.88 4.52 12.53
N GLU A 31 6.27 3.35 12.42
CA GLU A 31 6.51 2.41 11.32
C GLU A 31 5.72 2.76 10.05
N ARG A 32 4.79 3.72 10.14
CA ARG A 32 3.96 4.10 9.00
C ARG A 32 4.74 5.02 8.06
N PRO A 33 4.56 4.85 6.74
CA PRO A 33 5.18 5.75 5.77
C PRO A 33 4.62 7.16 5.92
N SER A 34 5.44 8.17 5.59
CA SER A 34 4.95 9.53 5.46
C SER A 34 4.02 9.66 4.25
N ILE A 35 3.19 10.71 4.22
CA ILE A 35 2.34 10.96 3.05
C ILE A 35 3.16 11.18 1.76
N GLN A 36 4.38 11.70 1.89
CA GLN A 36 5.33 11.87 0.77
C GLN A 36 5.77 10.51 0.21
N ASP A 37 6.08 9.54 1.09
CA ASP A 37 6.46 8.18 0.70
C ASP A 37 5.30 7.44 0.03
N VAL A 38 4.08 7.61 0.57
CA VAL A 38 2.85 7.04 0.00
C VAL A 38 2.64 7.55 -1.42
N VAL A 39 2.68 8.87 -1.63
CA VAL A 39 2.49 9.48 -2.96
C VAL A 39 3.58 9.03 -3.93
N SER A 40 4.83 8.97 -3.50
CA SER A 40 5.96 8.53 -4.34
C SER A 40 5.83 7.06 -4.76
N THR A 41 5.39 6.20 -3.83
CA THR A 41 5.12 4.78 -4.11
C THR A 41 3.96 4.64 -5.09
N LEU A 42 2.85 5.35 -4.88
CA LEU A 42 1.68 5.30 -5.77
C LEU A 42 2.02 5.74 -7.19
N LYS A 43 2.80 6.81 -7.37
CA LYS A 43 3.28 7.24 -8.69
C LYS A 43 4.07 6.13 -9.39
N THR A 44 4.92 5.43 -8.65
CA THR A 44 5.73 4.31 -9.18
C THR A 44 4.84 3.15 -9.61
N VAL A 45 3.84 2.78 -8.79
CA VAL A 45 2.91 1.70 -9.10
C VAL A 45 2.10 2.02 -10.36
N ILE A 46 1.54 3.23 -10.45
CA ILE A 46 0.77 3.68 -11.62
C ILE A 46 1.62 3.64 -12.88
N SER A 47 2.86 4.15 -12.81
CA SER A 47 3.80 4.15 -13.94
C SER A 47 4.09 2.73 -14.46
N LYS A 48 4.27 1.76 -13.57
CA LYS A 48 4.51 0.36 -13.96
C LYS A 48 3.28 -0.29 -14.59
N GLN A 49 2.08 0.11 -14.18
CA GLN A 49 0.85 -0.41 -14.74
C GLN A 49 0.57 0.11 -16.15
N SER A 50 0.96 1.37 -16.45
CA SER A 50 0.88 1.92 -17.80
C SER A 50 1.91 1.35 -18.79
N GLU A 51 2.92 0.61 -18.32
CA GLU A 51 3.91 -0.08 -19.19
C GLU A 51 3.47 -1.51 -19.57
N ILE A 52 2.34 -1.99 -19.02
CA ILE A 52 1.80 -3.34 -19.26
C ILE A 52 0.66 -3.30 -20.31
N GLU A 53 0.25 -2.11 -20.77
CA GLU A 53 -0.60 -1.91 -21.96
C GLU A 53 0.26 -1.82 -23.24
#